data_AF-A0A7Y5NVS0-F1
#
_entry.id   AF-A0A7Y5NVS0-F1
#
_cell.length_a   1.000
_cell.length_b   1.000
_cell.length_c   1.000
_cell.angle_alpha   90.00
_cell.angle_beta   90.00
_cell.angle_gamma   90.00
#
_symmetry.space_group_name_H-M   'P 1'
#
loop_
_entity.id
_entity.type
_entity.pdbx_description
1 polymer ?
#
loop_
_entity_poly.entity_id
_entity_poly.type
_entity_poly.pdbx_seq_one_letter_code
_entity_poly.pdbx_strand_id
1 'polypeptide(L)'
;MQPFWALVELMGHRQRAGRVSTIHEFGVELMQIEVPQRDGSFRVEAYRGEMLYGYTKCTEEMARSAACPREYSQLTTGGPVVRDVEEEEDEPWDGDGDHSGFVVAEPVEVAAPARHDEDSFF
;
A
#
# COMPACT_ATOMS: atom_id res chain seq x y z
N MET A 1 -16.99 -24.03 -1.11
CA MET A 1 -16.08 -23.68 0.00
C MET A 1 -16.84 -22.84 1.01
N GLN A 2 -16.60 -22.96 2.32
CA GLN A 2 -17.21 -22.04 3.28
C GLN A 2 -16.55 -20.65 3.16
N PRO A 3 -17.32 -19.55 3.27
CA PRO A 3 -16.76 -18.21 3.17
C PRO A 3 -15.81 -17.90 4.33
N PHE A 4 -14.77 -17.11 4.06
CA PHE A 4 -13.78 -16.70 5.06
C PHE A 4 -13.29 -15.28 4.80
N TRP A 5 -12.76 -14.61 5.82
CA TRP A 5 -12.22 -13.26 5.71
C TRP A 5 -10.76 -13.30 5.27
N ALA A 6 -10.40 -12.45 4.30
CA ALA A 6 -9.03 -12.36 3.82
C ALA A 6 -8.68 -10.98 3.27
N LEU A 7 -7.38 -10.72 3.25
CA LEU A 7 -6.73 -9.74 2.38
C LEU A 7 -6.31 -10.49 1.11
N VAL A 8 -6.76 -10.02 -0.04
CA VAL A 8 -6.57 -10.64 -1.35
C VAL A 8 -5.75 -9.70 -2.21
N GLU A 9 -4.68 -10.23 -2.78
CA GLU A 9 -3.85 -9.54 -3.75
C GLU A 9 -4.18 -10.03 -5.16
N LEU A 10 -4.58 -9.08 -6.00
CA LEU A 10 -4.96 -9.31 -7.39
C LEU A 10 -3.88 -8.76 -8.30
N MET A 11 -3.34 -9.64 -9.15
CA MET A 11 -2.35 -9.29 -10.18
C MET A 11 -1.14 -8.48 -9.65
N GLY A 12 -0.77 -8.64 -8.37
CA GLY A 12 0.39 -7.99 -7.75
C GLY A 12 0.30 -6.47 -7.53
N HIS A 13 -0.85 -5.84 -7.77
CA HIS A 13 -0.97 -4.36 -7.66
C HIS A 13 -2.26 -3.90 -6.97
N ARG A 14 -3.32 -4.72 -6.98
CA ARG A 14 -4.61 -4.37 -6.42
C ARG A 14 -4.89 -5.21 -5.19
N GLN A 15 -5.08 -4.58 -4.05
CA GLN A 15 -5.45 -5.26 -2.82
C GLN A 15 -6.94 -5.10 -2.51
N ARG A 16 -7.58 -6.17 -2.03
CA ARG A 16 -8.98 -6.19 -1.60
C ARG A 16 -9.07 -6.85 -0.24
N ALA A 17 -9.91 -6.32 0.64
CA ALA A 17 -10.18 -6.91 1.94
C ALA A 17 -11.68 -7.22 2.03
N GLY A 18 -12.05 -8.44 2.39
CA GLY A 18 -13.46 -8.81 2.43
C GLY A 18 -13.73 -10.27 2.73
N ARG A 19 -15.01 -10.62 2.67
CA ARG A 19 -15.48 -12.00 2.81
C ARG A 19 -15.37 -12.70 1.46
N VAL A 20 -14.51 -13.71 1.39
CA VAL A 20 -14.17 -14.46 0.19
C VAL A 20 -15.00 -15.71 0.12
N SER A 21 -15.56 -16.00 -1.06
CA SER A 21 -16.27 -17.24 -1.36
C SER A 21 -16.06 -17.65 -2.81
N THR A 22 -16.48 -18.87 -3.13
CA THR A 22 -16.46 -19.41 -4.50
C THR A 22 -17.88 -19.42 -5.05
N ILE A 23 -18.07 -18.86 -6.23
CA ILE A 23 -19.33 -18.87 -6.97
C ILE A 23 -19.14 -19.49 -8.35
N HIS A 24 -20.22 -19.89 -9.00
CA HIS A 24 -20.20 -20.38 -10.37
C HIS A 24 -21.15 -19.53 -11.23
N GLU A 25 -20.59 -18.71 -12.12
CA GLU A 25 -21.35 -17.84 -13.01
C GLU A 25 -20.75 -17.88 -14.42
N PHE A 26 -21.58 -17.66 -15.43
CA PHE A 26 -21.14 -17.66 -16.84
C PHE A 26 -20.39 -18.94 -17.26
N GLY A 27 -20.75 -20.07 -16.64
CA GLY A 27 -20.12 -21.38 -16.89
C GLY A 27 -18.71 -21.54 -16.32
N VAL A 28 -18.27 -20.63 -15.44
CA VAL A 28 -16.93 -20.69 -14.82
C VAL A 28 -16.99 -20.46 -13.32
N GLU A 29 -16.01 -21.02 -12.62
CA GLU A 29 -15.82 -20.76 -11.20
C GLU A 29 -15.11 -19.41 -10.99
N LEU A 30 -15.64 -18.60 -10.08
CA LEU A 30 -15.13 -17.28 -9.73
C LEU A 30 -14.90 -17.18 -8.22
N MET A 31 -13.89 -16.42 -7.84
CA MET A 31 -13.71 -15.92 -6.50
C MET A 31 -14.54 -14.65 -6.32
N GLN A 32 -15.55 -14.71 -5.45
CA GLN A 32 -16.33 -13.55 -5.04
C GLN A 32 -15.74 -12.96 -3.75
N ILE A 33 -15.53 -11.64 -3.75
CA ILE A 33 -15.12 -10.86 -2.59
C ILE A 33 -16.23 -9.87 -2.26
N GLU A 34 -16.79 -9.99 -1.07
CA GLU A 34 -17.70 -9.00 -0.50
C GLU A 34 -16.88 -8.00 0.32
N VAL A 35 -16.63 -6.84 -0.27
CA VAL A 35 -15.85 -5.76 0.34
C VAL A 35 -16.77 -4.94 1.26
N PRO A 36 -16.53 -4.90 2.58
CA PRO A 36 -17.38 -4.16 3.51
C PRO A 36 -17.21 -2.64 3.30
N GLN A 37 -18.31 -1.93 3.39
CA GLN A 37 -18.40 -0.47 3.26
C GLN A 37 -18.67 0.18 4.63
N ARG A 38 -18.44 1.49 4.73
CA ARG A 38 -18.63 2.25 6.00
C ARG A 38 -20.09 2.25 6.49
N ASP A 39 -21.05 2.16 5.58
CA ASP A 39 -22.48 2.12 5.88
C ASP A 39 -22.97 0.71 6.31
N GLY A 40 -22.07 -0.25 6.43
CA GLY A 40 -22.39 -1.64 6.76
C GLY A 40 -22.83 -2.49 5.57
N SER A 41 -22.98 -1.90 4.37
CA SER A 41 -23.24 -2.63 3.14
C SER A 41 -21.99 -3.35 2.62
N PHE A 42 -22.16 -4.17 1.60
CA PHE A 42 -21.07 -4.85 0.90
C PHE A 42 -21.08 -4.50 -0.58
N ARG A 43 -19.90 -4.16 -1.11
CA ARG A 43 -19.66 -4.14 -2.56
C ARG A 43 -19.17 -5.53 -2.98
N VAL A 44 -19.88 -6.14 -3.92
CA VAL A 44 -19.53 -7.46 -4.45
C VAL A 44 -18.62 -7.29 -5.66
N GLU A 45 -17.46 -7.94 -5.64
CA GLU A 45 -16.51 -8.01 -6.75
C GLU A 45 -16.23 -9.50 -7.04
N ALA A 46 -16.28 -9.92 -8.31
CA ALA A 46 -16.01 -11.31 -8.71
C ALA A 46 -14.82 -11.35 -9.68
N TYR A 47 -13.91 -12.29 -9.44
CA TYR A 47 -12.66 -12.45 -10.18
C TYR A 47 -12.45 -13.89 -10.58
N ARG A 48 -11.81 -14.11 -11.73
CA ARG A 48 -11.33 -15.45 -12.05
C ARG A 48 -10.13 -15.80 -11.17
N GLY A 49 -9.91 -17.10 -10.94
CA GLY A 49 -8.82 -17.59 -10.11
C GLY A 49 -7.44 -17.16 -10.61
N GLU A 50 -7.25 -16.98 -11.92
CA GLU A 50 -5.97 -16.58 -12.52
C GLU A 50 -5.56 -15.14 -12.15
N MET A 51 -6.50 -14.32 -11.65
CA MET A 51 -6.18 -12.97 -11.16
C MET A 51 -5.60 -12.97 -9.74
N LEU A 52 -5.70 -14.08 -9.01
CA LEU A 52 -5.20 -14.19 -7.65
C LEU A 52 -3.67 -14.31 -7.67
N TYR A 53 -3.01 -13.31 -7.11
CA TYR A 53 -1.57 -13.38 -6.85
C TYR A 53 -1.28 -14.05 -5.50
N GLY A 54 -2.07 -13.71 -4.48
CA GLY A 54 -1.94 -14.28 -3.14
C GLY A 54 -3.08 -13.84 -2.22
N TYR A 55 -3.18 -14.47 -1.05
CA TYR A 55 -4.12 -14.05 -0.02
C TYR A 55 -3.61 -14.37 1.38
N THR A 56 -4.05 -13.57 2.34
CA THR A 56 -3.79 -13.76 3.78
C THR A 56 -5.12 -13.83 4.50
N LYS A 57 -5.42 -14.96 5.15
CA LYS A 57 -6.59 -15.10 6.02
C LYS A 57 -6.49 -14.10 7.17
N CYS A 58 -7.60 -13.47 7.51
CA CYS A 58 -7.66 -12.50 8.61
C CYS A 58 -9.00 -12.61 9.35
N THR A 59 -9.17 -11.80 10.38
CA THR A 59 -10.46 -11.65 11.07
C THR A 59 -11.35 -10.66 10.31
N GLU A 60 -12.65 -10.69 10.62
CA GLU A 60 -13.60 -9.69 10.10
C GLU A 60 -13.18 -8.25 10.43
N GLU A 61 -12.73 -8.02 11.66
CA GLU A 61 -12.30 -6.72 12.14
C GLU A 61 -11.13 -6.17 11.31
N MET A 62 -10.11 -7.01 11.04
CA MET A 62 -8.98 -6.66 10.20
C MET A 62 -9.42 -6.35 8.76
N ALA A 63 -10.32 -7.16 8.20
CA ALA A 63 -10.83 -6.96 6.84
C ALA A 63 -11.62 -5.64 6.73
N ARG A 64 -12.48 -5.32 7.70
CA ARG A 64 -13.23 -4.06 7.74
C ARG A 64 -12.31 -2.84 7.87
N SER A 65 -11.27 -2.94 8.71
CA SER A 65 -10.26 -1.89 8.85
C SER A 65 -9.49 -1.65 7.56
N ALA A 66 -9.09 -2.72 6.86
CA ALA A 66 -8.34 -2.64 5.60
C ALA A 66 -9.20 -2.28 4.37
N ALA A 67 -10.49 -2.62 4.38
CA ALA A 67 -11.43 -2.30 3.31
C ALA A 67 -11.86 -0.84 3.32
N CYS A 68 -11.82 -0.19 4.50
CA CYS A 68 -11.93 1.24 4.59
C CYS A 68 -10.81 1.82 3.71
N PRO A 69 -11.13 2.64 2.70
CA PRO A 69 -10.10 3.33 1.95
C PRO A 69 -9.26 4.08 2.98
N ARG A 70 -8.02 3.64 3.23
CA ARG A 70 -6.99 4.64 3.45
C ARG A 70 -7.09 5.51 2.22
N GLU A 71 -7.31 6.80 2.42
CA GLU A 71 -7.22 7.79 1.37
C GLU A 71 -5.77 7.76 0.85
N TYR A 72 -5.46 6.74 0.07
CA TYR A 72 -4.42 6.75 -0.92
C TYR A 72 -5.10 7.19 -2.23
N SER A 73 -5.87 8.29 -2.17
CA SER A 73 -5.67 9.26 -3.24
C SER A 73 -4.19 9.57 -3.11
N GLN A 74 -3.41 9.05 -4.04
CA GLN A 74 -2.04 9.45 -4.36
C GLN A 74 -1.25 9.96 -3.15
N LEU A 75 -0.12 9.35 -2.83
CA LEU A 75 0.97 10.17 -2.35
C LEU A 75 1.05 11.36 -3.34
N THR A 76 0.44 12.50 -3.01
CA THR A 76 0.93 13.79 -3.46
C THR A 76 2.33 13.72 -2.95
N THR A 77 3.26 13.46 -3.86
CA THR A 77 4.69 13.61 -3.65
C THR A 77 4.88 15.05 -3.19
N GLY A 78 4.69 15.29 -1.90
CA GLY A 78 5.15 16.46 -1.18
C GLY A 78 6.61 16.29 -0.77
N GLY A 79 7.35 15.47 -1.51
CA GLY A 79 8.80 15.60 -1.56
C GLY A 79 9.14 16.88 -2.34
N PRO A 80 10.26 17.54 -2.02
CA PRO A 80 10.68 18.72 -2.76
C PRO A 80 10.70 18.39 -4.26
N VAL A 81 10.09 19.25 -5.07
CA VAL A 81 10.24 19.22 -6.53
C VAL A 81 11.71 19.45 -6.81
N VAL A 82 12.46 18.39 -7.05
CA VAL A 82 13.76 18.49 -7.69
C VAL A 82 13.43 18.96 -9.10
N ARG A 83 13.71 20.23 -9.41
CA ARG A 83 13.66 20.69 -10.80
C ARG A 83 14.73 19.90 -11.54
N ASP A 84 14.36 19.34 -12.69
CA ASP A 84 15.32 18.77 -13.63
C ASP A 84 16.40 19.83 -13.85
N VAL A 85 17.62 19.51 -13.42
CA VAL A 85 18.81 20.22 -13.88
C VAL A 85 18.85 19.92 -15.37
N GLU A 86 18.81 20.97 -16.20
CA GLU A 86 18.95 20.86 -17.65
C GLU A 86 20.15 19.94 -17.94
N GLU A 87 19.91 18.87 -18.71
CA GLU A 87 20.96 17.93 -19.13
C GLU A 87 22.05 18.74 -19.85
N GLU A 88 23.16 19.01 -19.16
CA GLU A 88 24.39 19.46 -19.83
C GLU A 88 24.80 18.34 -20.78
N GLU A 89 24.98 18.71 -22.05
CA GLU A 89 25.33 17.80 -23.14
C GLU A 89 26.53 16.93 -22.73
N ASP A 90 26.38 15.61 -22.76
CA ASP A 90 27.43 14.66 -22.41
C ASP A 90 28.68 14.91 -23.29
N GLU A 91 29.72 15.52 -22.71
CA GLU A 91 31.05 15.52 -23.31
C GLU A 91 31.51 14.06 -23.48
N PRO A 92 32.07 13.67 -24.64
CA PRO A 92 32.51 12.31 -24.87
C PRO A 92 33.58 11.91 -23.85
N TRP A 93 33.30 10.83 -23.12
CA TRP A 93 34.17 10.31 -22.07
C TRP A 93 35.47 9.73 -22.65
N ASP A 94 36.56 10.48 -22.53
CA ASP A 94 37.93 9.97 -22.70
C ASP A 94 38.35 9.27 -21.39
N GLY A 95 38.07 7.97 -21.32
CA GLY A 95 38.28 7.16 -20.12
C GLY A 95 39.73 7.19 -19.61
N ASP A 96 39.91 7.76 -18.41
CA ASP A 96 40.86 7.32 -17.37
C ASP A 96 40.68 8.22 -16.13
N GLY A 97 39.86 7.80 -15.16
CA GLY A 97 39.63 8.57 -13.93
C GLY A 97 38.94 7.78 -12.82
N ASP A 98 39.69 7.44 -11.78
CA ASP A 98 39.22 6.84 -10.53
C ASP A 98 38.40 7.86 -9.72
N HIS A 99 37.11 7.59 -9.49
CA HIS A 99 36.24 8.39 -8.62
C HIS A 99 35.59 7.52 -7.54
N SER A 100 36.41 7.05 -6.59
CA SER A 100 35.94 6.67 -5.26
C SER A 100 35.57 7.93 -4.45
N GLY A 101 34.31 8.35 -4.51
CA GLY A 101 33.78 9.50 -3.76
C GLY A 101 32.39 9.24 -3.21
N PHE A 102 32.29 8.52 -2.09
CA PHE A 102 31.04 8.40 -1.33
C PHE A 102 30.96 9.55 -0.32
N VAL A 103 30.03 10.48 -0.51
CA VAL A 103 29.78 11.56 0.46
C VAL A 103 28.70 11.08 1.44
N VAL A 104 29.10 10.79 2.69
CA VAL A 104 28.17 10.45 3.77
C VAL A 104 27.52 11.75 4.26
N ALA A 105 26.20 11.88 4.11
CA ALA A 105 25.46 12.96 4.75
C ALA A 105 25.30 12.66 6.25
N GLU A 106 25.61 13.63 7.10
CA GLU A 106 25.55 13.50 8.56
C GLU A 106 24.10 13.36 9.06
N PRO A 107 23.83 12.56 10.11
CA PRO A 107 22.48 12.36 10.64
C PRO A 107 21.98 13.61 11.39
N VAL A 108 20.75 14.03 11.07
CA VAL A 108 20.05 15.10 11.79
C VAL A 108 19.43 14.53 13.07
N GLU A 109 19.80 15.10 14.23
CA GLU A 109 19.18 14.75 15.52
C GLU A 109 17.72 15.23 15.56
N VAL A 110 16.79 14.29 15.79
CA VAL A 110 15.38 14.59 16.03
C VAL A 110 15.15 14.69 17.53
N ALA A 111 14.81 15.89 18.00
CA ALA A 111 14.50 16.16 19.40
C ALA A 111 13.28 15.33 19.88
N ALA A 112 13.42 14.70 21.04
CA ALA A 112 12.37 13.93 21.69
C ALA A 112 11.17 14.82 22.08
N PRO A 113 9.92 14.34 21.98
CA PRO A 113 8.75 15.11 22.41
C PRO A 113 8.72 15.24 23.94
N ALA A 114 8.36 16.44 24.42
CA ALA A 114 8.22 16.77 25.82
C ALA A 114 7.15 15.89 26.50
N ARG A 115 7.48 15.35 27.68
CA ARG A 115 6.52 14.70 28.58
C ARG A 115 5.67 15.81 29.22
N HIS A 116 4.35 15.74 29.04
CA HIS A 116 3.42 16.52 29.87
C HIS A 116 3.22 15.77 31.19
N ASP A 117 3.83 16.30 32.25
CA ASP A 117 3.46 16.02 33.63
C ASP A 117 2.14 16.75 33.92
N GLU A 118 1.06 16.01 34.15
CA GLU A 118 -0.16 16.53 34.75
C GLU A 118 -0.39 15.81 36.08
N ASP A 119 0.54 16.02 37.00
CA ASP A 119 0.35 15.83 38.43
C ASP A 119 0.44 17.21 39.08
N SER A 120 -0.72 17.82 39.35
CA SER A 120 -1.00 18.92 40.28
C SER A 120 -2.14 19.78 39.74
N PHE A 121 -3.33 19.70 40.33
CA PHE A 121 -4.08 20.85 40.86
C PHE A 121 -5.36 20.33 41.55
N PHE A 122 -5.29 20.34 42.89
CA PHE A 122 -6.31 20.46 43.94
C PHE A 122 -7.77 19.99 43.70
#